data_AF-A0A934VTD9-F1
#
_entry.id   AF-A0A934VTD9-F1
#
_cell.length_a   1.000
_cell.length_b   1.000
_cell.length_c   1.000
_cell.angle_alpha   90.00
_cell.angle_beta   90.00
_cell.angle_gamma   90.00
#
_symmetry.space_group_name_H-M   'P 1'
#
loop_
_entity.id
_entity.type
_entity.pdbx_description
1 polymer ?
#
loop_
_entity_poly.entity_id
_entity_poly.type
_entity_poly.pdbx_seq_one_letter_code
_entity_poly.pdbx_strand_id
1 'polypeptide(L)'
;MLEIRIPTSSGGNSNWRGPIWFPMNYLIIDALDRYHNFYGDSLTVEYPARSGNFQTLKASANDIRTRLISIFKTDKNGARPWQGGDARANMSHHDQGLQQFYEFFNPETGKGHGASHQTGWTALVATLIKDRYS
;
A
#
# COMPACT_ATOMS: atom_id res chain seq x y z
N MET A 1 27.04 12.11 13.45
CA MET A 1 25.93 12.04 14.42
C MET A 1 25.03 13.25 14.19
N LEU A 2 23.90 13.04 13.53
CA LEU A 2 22.80 14.00 13.37
C LEU A 2 21.52 13.15 13.35
N GLU A 3 20.90 12.96 14.52
CA GLU A 3 19.59 12.32 14.64
C GLU A 3 18.53 13.31 14.12
N ILE A 4 17.88 12.99 13.00
CA ILE A 4 16.61 13.62 12.65
C ILE A 4 15.53 12.88 13.43
N ARG A 5 15.17 13.39 14.60
CA ARG A 5 13.94 12.98 15.30
C ARG A 5 12.75 13.57 14.54
N ILE A 6 11.95 12.71 13.91
CA ILE A 6 10.64 13.12 13.42
C ILE A 6 9.75 13.34 14.65
N PRO A 7 9.26 14.56 14.90
CA PRO A 7 8.33 14.77 16.01
C PRO A 7 7.05 14.00 15.73
N THR A 8 6.56 13.26 16.73
CA THR A 8 5.21 12.67 16.71
C THR A 8 4.21 13.82 16.66
N SER A 9 3.78 14.21 15.45
CA SER A 9 2.83 15.31 15.26
C SER A 9 1.43 14.89 15.66
N SER A 10 1.14 14.95 16.96
CA SER A 10 -0.21 14.97 17.49
C SER A 10 -0.73 16.41 17.43
N GLY A 11 -1.12 16.89 16.25
CA GLY A 11 -1.74 18.21 16.08
C GLY A 11 -1.53 18.85 14.72
N GLY A 12 -2.58 18.90 13.89
CA GLY A 12 -2.61 19.52 12.56
C GLY A 12 -2.56 18.50 11.42
N ASN A 13 -3.65 18.35 10.66
CA ASN A 13 -3.93 17.36 9.59
C ASN A 13 -2.74 16.43 9.22
N SER A 14 -2.41 15.51 10.12
CA SER A 14 -1.27 14.59 10.02
C SER A 14 -1.51 13.47 9.01
N ASN A 15 -2.71 13.44 8.42
CA ASN A 15 -3.19 12.46 7.47
C ASN A 15 -2.31 12.34 6.21
N TRP A 16 -1.44 13.32 5.91
CA TRP A 16 -0.56 13.29 4.73
C TRP A 16 0.93 13.10 5.04
N ARG A 17 1.28 12.82 6.31
CA ARG A 17 2.69 12.68 6.75
C ARG A 17 3.01 11.25 7.15
N GLY A 18 3.06 10.37 6.16
CA GLY A 18 3.49 8.98 6.33
C GLY A 18 2.48 7.87 6.02
N PRO A 19 1.14 8.04 6.12
CA PRO A 19 0.24 6.93 5.82
C PRO A 19 0.20 6.60 4.32
N ILE A 20 -0.23 5.38 4.02
CA ILE A 20 -0.40 4.87 2.67
C ILE A 20 -1.73 5.37 2.12
N TRP A 21 -1.67 6.10 1.00
CA TRP A 21 -2.82 6.52 0.22
C TRP A 21 -2.82 5.85 -1.15
N PHE A 22 -3.93 5.18 -1.49
CA PHE A 22 -4.05 4.45 -2.75
C PHE A 22 -3.92 5.34 -4.00
N PRO A 23 -4.50 6.55 -4.10
CA PRO A 23 -4.37 7.38 -5.31
C PRO A 23 -2.92 7.70 -5.64
N MET A 24 -2.15 8.14 -4.64
CA MET A 24 -0.76 8.54 -4.85
C MET A 24 0.10 7.35 -5.24
N ASN A 25 -0.07 6.22 -4.56
CA ASN A 25 0.67 5.01 -4.91
C ASN A 25 0.29 4.48 -6.31
N TYR A 26 -0.99 4.56 -6.68
CA TYR A 26 -1.45 4.18 -8.00
C TYR A 26 -0.79 5.03 -9.10
N LEU A 27 -0.75 6.36 -8.93
CA LEU A 27 -0.08 7.25 -9.88
C LEU A 27 1.43 7.01 -9.97
N ILE A 28 2.08 6.67 -8.85
CA ILE A 28 3.51 6.29 -8.85
C ILE A 28 3.72 5.01 -9.66
N ILE A 29 2.89 3.99 -9.44
CA ILE A 29 2.96 2.72 -10.18
C ILE A 29 2.73 2.96 -11.68
N ASP A 30 1.71 3.72 -12.05
CA ASP A 30 1.40 4.06 -13.45
C ASP A 30 2.56 4.81 -14.11
N ALA A 31 3.19 5.77 -13.42
CA ALA A 31 4.37 6.45 -13.93
C ALA A 31 5.55 5.50 -14.14
N LEU A 32 5.85 4.62 -13.16
CA LEU A 32 6.93 3.65 -13.27
C LEU A 32 6.73 2.67 -14.44
N ASP A 33 5.50 2.17 -14.63
CA ASP A 33 5.16 1.30 -15.75
C ASP A 33 5.32 2.04 -17.10
N ARG A 34 4.84 3.30 -17.20
CA ARG A 34 5.00 4.11 -18.43
C ARG A 34 6.45 4.35 -18.79
N TYR A 35 7.28 4.73 -17.82
CA TYR A 35 8.71 4.95 -18.06
C TYR A 35 9.43 3.64 -18.36
N HIS A 36 9.05 2.52 -17.74
CA HIS A 36 9.58 1.23 -18.13
C HIS A 36 9.22 0.86 -19.57
N ASN A 37 7.99 1.13 -20.02
CA ASN A 37 7.60 0.85 -21.41
C ASN A 37 8.43 1.63 -22.42
N PHE A 38 8.96 2.80 -22.04
CA PHE A 38 9.82 3.61 -22.89
C PHE A 38 11.31 3.18 -22.82
N TYR A 39 11.86 3.01 -21.62
CA TYR A 39 13.30 2.73 -21.42
C TYR A 39 13.65 1.23 -21.35
N GLY A 40 12.67 0.36 -21.15
CA GLY A 40 12.85 -1.07 -20.94
C GLY A 40 13.73 -1.38 -19.73
N ASP A 41 14.54 -2.43 -19.86
CA ASP A 41 15.46 -2.90 -18.81
C ASP A 41 16.74 -2.06 -18.71
N SER A 42 16.96 -1.11 -19.63
CA SER A 42 18.17 -0.26 -19.63
C SER A 42 18.20 0.77 -18.49
N LEU A 43 17.02 1.15 -17.96
CA LEU A 43 16.90 2.09 -16.86
C LEU A 43 16.60 1.35 -15.55
N THR A 44 17.55 1.43 -14.62
CA THR A 44 17.43 0.91 -13.27
C THR A 44 17.47 2.01 -12.23
N VAL A 45 16.79 1.81 -11.11
CA VAL A 45 16.79 2.71 -9.96
C VAL A 45 17.15 1.96 -8.70
N GLU A 46 17.72 2.66 -7.73
CA GLU A 46 17.94 2.11 -6.40
C GLU A 46 16.59 1.95 -5.69
N TYR A 47 16.25 0.71 -5.31
CA TYR A 47 14.99 0.41 -4.64
C TYR A 47 15.13 -0.74 -3.62
N PRO A 48 14.70 -0.54 -2.36
CA PRO A 48 14.29 0.74 -1.78
C PRO A 48 15.42 1.77 -1.78
N ALA A 49 15.10 3.05 -1.65
CA ALA A 49 16.12 4.10 -1.61
C ALA A 49 17.16 3.81 -0.51
N ARG A 50 18.45 4.04 -0.82
CA ARG A 50 19.60 3.79 0.07
C ARG A 50 19.85 2.31 0.42
N SER A 51 19.33 1.37 -0.36
CA SER A 51 19.57 -0.07 -0.16
C SER A 51 20.82 -0.60 -0.86
N GLY A 52 21.38 0.13 -1.81
CA GLY A 52 22.40 -0.35 -2.75
C GLY A 52 21.85 -1.32 -3.81
N ASN A 53 20.58 -1.71 -3.75
CA ASN A 53 19.96 -2.64 -4.68
C ASN A 53 19.35 -1.89 -5.86
N PHE A 54 19.80 -2.22 -7.07
CA PHE A 54 19.27 -1.65 -8.30
C PHE A 54 18.37 -2.66 -9.01
N GLN A 55 17.22 -2.18 -9.46
CA GLN A 55 16.28 -2.98 -10.24
C GLN A 55 15.55 -2.11 -11.25
N THR A 56 14.89 -2.75 -12.21
CA THR A 56 14.13 -2.04 -13.25
C THR A 56 12.95 -1.29 -12.64
N LEU A 57 12.46 -0.28 -13.37
CA LEU A 57 11.25 0.45 -12.98
C LEU A 57 10.04 -0.50 -12.84
N LYS A 58 9.95 -1.53 -13.70
CA LYS A 58 8.90 -2.56 -13.60
C LYS A 58 9.00 -3.39 -12.33
N ALA A 59 10.20 -3.80 -11.94
CA ALA A 59 10.40 -4.54 -10.69
C ALA A 59 9.98 -3.69 -9.48
N SER A 60 10.35 -2.41 -9.45
CA SER A 60 9.93 -1.46 -8.41
C SER A 60 8.41 -1.27 -8.39
N ALA A 61 7.78 -1.08 -9.55
CA ALA A 61 6.31 -0.96 -9.66
C ALA A 61 5.60 -2.22 -9.13
N ASN A 62 6.10 -3.40 -9.53
CA ASN A 62 5.54 -4.69 -9.11
C ASN A 62 5.69 -4.93 -7.59
N ASP A 63 6.80 -4.49 -6.98
CA ASP A 63 6.99 -4.61 -5.53
C ASP A 63 5.99 -3.73 -4.77
N ILE A 64 5.87 -2.45 -5.13
CA ILE A 64 4.88 -1.53 -4.54
C ILE A 64 3.46 -2.10 -4.70
N ARG A 65 3.11 -2.54 -5.92
CA ARG A 65 1.81 -3.17 -6.22
C ARG A 65 1.55 -4.38 -5.32
N THR A 66 2.54 -5.25 -5.14
CA THR A 66 2.43 -6.45 -4.30
C THR A 66 2.20 -6.08 -2.83
N ARG A 67 2.91 -5.07 -2.31
CA ARG A 67 2.74 -4.58 -0.94
C ARG A 67 1.34 -3.99 -0.72
N LEU A 68 0.84 -3.18 -1.65
CA LEU A 68 -0.52 -2.63 -1.54
C LEU A 68 -1.60 -3.72 -1.56
N ILE A 69 -1.46 -4.71 -2.44
CA ILE A 69 -2.37 -5.86 -2.47
C ILE A 69 -2.30 -6.65 -1.16
N SER A 70 -1.10 -6.81 -0.56
CA SER A 70 -0.95 -7.57 0.68
C SER A 70 -1.70 -7.00 1.87
N ILE A 71 -2.07 -5.71 1.85
CA ILE A 71 -2.93 -5.10 2.88
C ILE A 71 -4.25 -5.87 3.04
N PHE A 72 -4.73 -6.47 1.95
CA PHE A 72 -6.00 -7.18 1.86
C PHE A 72 -5.87 -8.71 1.82
N LYS A 73 -4.63 -9.22 1.82
CA LYS A 73 -4.40 -10.66 1.83
C LYS A 73 -4.58 -11.22 3.24
N THR A 74 -5.24 -12.36 3.29
CA THR A 74 -5.39 -13.15 4.51
C THR A 74 -4.05 -13.81 4.86
N ASP A 75 -3.65 -13.68 6.12
CA ASP A 75 -2.46 -14.34 6.67
C ASP A 75 -2.77 -15.79 7.10
N LYS A 76 -1.76 -16.47 7.65
CA LYS A 76 -1.89 -17.86 8.13
C LYS A 76 -2.93 -18.05 9.25
N ASN A 77 -3.32 -16.98 9.93
CA ASN A 77 -4.28 -16.99 11.03
C ASN A 77 -5.68 -16.54 10.59
N GLY A 78 -5.89 -16.28 9.29
CA GLY A 78 -7.17 -15.77 8.79
C GLY A 78 -7.34 -14.25 8.91
N ALA A 79 -6.33 -13.53 9.40
CA ALA A 79 -6.39 -12.08 9.59
C ALA A 79 -5.85 -11.31 8.38
N ARG A 80 -6.28 -10.06 8.23
CA ARG A 80 -5.81 -9.16 7.16
C ARG A 80 -5.20 -7.90 7.77
N PRO A 81 -4.10 -7.35 7.22
CA PRO A 81 -3.45 -6.16 7.78
C PRO A 81 -4.39 -4.98 8.06
N TRP A 82 -5.35 -4.70 7.17
CA TRP A 82 -6.30 -3.60 7.35
C TRP A 82 -7.12 -3.70 8.65
N GLN A 83 -7.33 -4.90 9.19
CA GLN A 83 -8.08 -5.13 10.43
C GLN A 83 -7.31 -4.64 11.67
N GLY A 84 -5.98 -4.55 11.59
CA GLY A 84 -5.14 -4.05 12.69
C GLY A 84 -5.33 -4.82 14.00
N GLY A 85 -5.65 -6.11 13.94
CA GLY A 85 -5.88 -6.96 15.11
C GLY A 85 -7.23 -6.80 15.81
N ASP A 86 -8.19 -6.06 15.24
CA ASP A 86 -9.54 -5.99 15.83
C ASP A 86 -10.27 -7.33 15.60
N ALA A 87 -10.43 -8.10 16.67
CA ALA A 87 -11.15 -9.37 16.66
C ALA A 87 -12.58 -9.20 16.10
N ARG A 88 -13.22 -8.04 16.30
CA ARG A 88 -14.59 -7.78 15.84
C ARG A 88 -14.71 -7.73 14.32
N ALA A 89 -13.62 -7.40 13.61
CA ALA A 89 -13.59 -7.46 12.15
C ALA A 89 -13.63 -8.91 11.59
N ASN A 90 -13.57 -9.93 12.47
CA ASN A 90 -13.60 -11.35 12.15
C ASN A 90 -14.77 -12.12 12.82
N MET A 91 -15.70 -11.43 13.51
CA MET A 91 -16.53 -12.07 14.54
C MET A 91 -17.93 -12.55 14.13
N SER A 92 -18.39 -12.34 12.89
CA SER A 92 -19.66 -12.93 12.44
C SER A 92 -19.43 -13.92 11.28
N HIS A 93 -20.15 -15.05 11.28
CA HIS A 93 -20.17 -15.97 10.14
C HIS A 93 -20.64 -15.29 8.85
N HIS A 94 -21.42 -14.21 8.95
CA HIS A 94 -21.92 -13.44 7.80
C HIS A 94 -20.84 -12.56 7.15
N ASP A 95 -19.86 -12.12 7.92
CA ASP A 95 -18.80 -11.21 7.43
C ASP A 95 -17.55 -11.96 6.94
N GLN A 96 -17.56 -13.30 7.03
CA GLN A 96 -16.46 -14.13 6.55
C GLN A 96 -16.24 -13.90 5.05
N GLY A 97 -15.03 -13.47 4.70
CA GLY A 97 -14.65 -13.18 3.32
C GLY A 97 -14.91 -11.74 2.88
N LEU A 98 -15.70 -10.94 3.60
CA LEU A 98 -15.92 -9.54 3.26
C LEU A 98 -14.64 -8.71 3.40
N GLN A 99 -14.53 -7.71 2.53
CA GLN A 99 -13.39 -6.81 2.47
C GLN A 99 -13.87 -5.39 2.77
N GLN A 100 -13.24 -4.73 3.73
CA GLN A 100 -13.52 -3.33 4.05
C GLN A 100 -12.44 -2.41 3.47
N PHE A 101 -12.87 -1.25 3.01
CA PHE A 101 -11.98 -0.21 2.49
C PHE A 101 -11.97 1.01 3.39
N TYR A 102 -10.78 1.57 3.53
CA TYR A 102 -10.48 2.73 4.36
C TYR A 102 -9.83 3.83 3.53
N GLU A 103 -9.84 5.03 4.08
CA GLU A 103 -9.27 6.23 3.48
C GLU A 103 -7.76 6.14 3.24
N PHE A 104 -7.05 5.67 4.27
CA PHE A 104 -5.61 5.49 4.26
C PHE A 104 -5.20 4.38 5.24
N PHE A 105 -3.94 3.94 5.14
CA PHE A 105 -3.43 2.81 5.92
C PHE A 105 -2.14 3.18 6.66
N ASN A 106 -1.96 2.58 7.84
CA ASN A 106 -0.73 2.70 8.60
C ASN A 106 0.43 2.06 7.82
N PRO A 107 1.59 2.72 7.69
CA PRO A 107 2.69 2.25 6.83
C PRO A 107 3.45 1.04 7.39
N GLU A 108 3.39 0.82 8.71
CA GLU A 108 4.09 -0.29 9.38
C GLU A 108 3.22 -1.54 9.47
N THR A 109 1.94 -1.35 9.77
CA THR A 109 1.01 -2.45 10.09
C THR A 109 -0.01 -2.73 9.00
N GLY A 110 -0.23 -1.78 8.08
CA GLY A 110 -1.30 -1.87 7.08
C GLY A 110 -2.71 -1.65 7.64
N LYS A 111 -2.86 -1.29 8.93
CA LYS A 111 -4.18 -1.02 9.55
C LYS A 111 -4.92 0.11 8.83
N GLY A 112 -6.21 -0.08 8.56
CA GLY A 112 -7.07 0.93 7.94
C GLY A 112 -7.50 2.05 8.89
N HIS A 113 -7.53 3.28 8.41
CA HIS A 113 -7.87 4.49 9.16
C HIS A 113 -8.70 5.47 8.31
N GLY A 114 -9.30 6.47 8.97
CA GLY A 114 -10.16 7.47 8.34
C GLY A 114 -11.56 6.93 8.03
N ALA A 115 -12.20 7.48 6.99
CA ALA A 115 -13.52 7.02 6.56
C ALA A 115 -13.51 5.52 6.21
N SER A 116 -14.47 4.76 6.76
CA SER A 116 -14.68 3.35 6.42
C SER A 116 -15.67 3.21 5.25
N HIS A 117 -15.72 2.01 4.65
CA HIS A 117 -16.53 1.73 3.45
C HIS A 117 -16.19 2.64 2.27
N GLN A 118 -14.94 3.10 2.22
CA GLN A 118 -14.49 3.98 1.16
C GLN A 118 -14.20 3.16 -0.12
N THR A 119 -15.25 2.77 -0.83
CA THR A 119 -15.16 2.22 -2.20
C THR A 119 -14.86 3.30 -3.25
N GLY A 120 -14.27 4.42 -2.82
CA GLY A 120 -13.71 5.45 -3.68
C GLY A 120 -12.35 5.01 -4.20
N TRP A 121 -11.30 5.80 -3.95
CA TRP A 121 -9.99 5.51 -4.51
C TRP A 121 -9.34 4.22 -4.04
N THR A 122 -9.70 3.68 -2.87
CA THR A 122 -9.13 2.42 -2.38
C THR A 122 -9.54 1.23 -3.23
N ALA A 123 -10.66 1.34 -3.97
CA ALA A 123 -11.08 0.34 -4.96
C ALA A 123 -10.08 0.16 -6.12
N LEU A 124 -9.13 1.10 -6.31
CA LEU A 124 -8.02 0.94 -7.27
C LEU A 124 -7.17 -0.31 -7.01
N VAL A 125 -7.25 -0.92 -5.83
CA VAL A 125 -6.66 -2.24 -5.57
C VAL A 125 -7.12 -3.29 -6.59
N ALA A 126 -8.36 -3.23 -7.10
CA ALA A 126 -8.84 -4.17 -8.10
C ALA A 126 -8.04 -4.07 -9.41
N THR A 127 -7.74 -2.85 -9.84
CA THR A 127 -6.87 -2.59 -11.00
C THR A 127 -5.46 -3.09 -10.73
N LEU A 128 -4.92 -2.83 -9.55
CA LEU A 128 -3.60 -3.34 -9.15
C LEU A 128 -3.55 -4.88 -9.15
N ILE A 129 -4.61 -5.57 -8.72
CA ILE A 129 -4.68 -7.03 -8.77
C ILE A 129 -4.67 -7.51 -10.22
N LYS A 130 -5.50 -6.91 -11.08
CA LYS A 130 -5.55 -7.22 -12.51
C LYS A 130 -4.16 -7.06 -13.14
N ASP A 131 -3.53 -5.91 -12.99
CA ASP A 131 -2.23 -5.60 -13.62
C ASP A 131 -1.05 -6.40 -13.03
N ARG A 132 -1.24 -7.04 -11.86
CA ARG A 132 -0.22 -7.90 -11.26
C ARG A 132 -0.28 -9.34 -11.77
N TYR A 133 -1.48 -9.83 -12.08
CA TYR A 133 -1.75 -11.26 -12.25
C TYR A 133 -2.46 -11.63 -13.55
N SER A 134 -2.83 -10.65 -14.37
CA SER A 134 -3.29 -10.86 -15.76
C SER A 134 -2.12 -10.69 -16.72
#